data_AF-Q6PNJ4-F1
#
_entry.id   AF-Q6PNJ4-F1
#
_cell.length_a   1.000
_cell.length_b   1.000
_cell.length_c   1.000
_cell.angle_alpha   90.00
_cell.angle_beta   90.00
_cell.angle_gamma   90.00
#
_symmetry.space_group_name_H-M   'P 1'
#
loop_
_entity.id
_entity.type
_entity.pdbx_description
1 polymer ?
#
loop_
_entity_poly.entity_id
_entity_poly.type
_entity_poly.pdbx_seq_one_letter_code
_entity_poly.pdbx_strand_id
1 'polypeptide(L)'
;YCDQPEMFPGVAHFHTLRVNQPSGKYYTSDYLRKLCDLWEFRGSGLTNMHGATGDIVFLGTRTEQLEEIFYELTHNLEQDLGGSGSNLRTPAACLGESRCEWACYDTQEMCHQLTNEYQDELHRPAFPYKFKFKFDGCPNGCVAAIARSDMAFIGTWRDEIRIDQEAVAGYVGGELKPNGGAHAGRDWGPFDIQKEVIDRCPTQCMWMEDGKLQINNKECTRCMHCINVMPRALRIGND
;
A
#
# COMPACT_ATOMS: atom_id res chain seq x y z
N TYR A 1 -1.83 26.60 -15.40
CA TYR A 1 -1.46 27.68 -16.33
C TYR A 1 -0.02 28.05 -16.05
N CYS A 2 0.83 28.16 -17.08
CA CYS A 2 2.17 28.70 -16.89
C CYS A 2 2.13 30.22 -16.72
N ASP A 3 3.14 30.78 -16.08
CA ASP A 3 3.28 32.22 -15.83
C ASP A 3 3.92 32.98 -17.01
N GLN A 4 4.36 32.26 -18.05
CA GLN A 4 5.01 32.81 -19.25
C GLN A 4 4.41 32.19 -20.54
N PRO A 5 3.12 32.44 -20.85
CA PRO A 5 2.41 31.76 -21.95
C PRO A 5 2.92 32.13 -23.35
N GLU A 6 3.50 33.31 -23.53
CA GLU A 6 4.11 33.72 -24.81
C GLU A 6 5.43 32.98 -25.06
N MET A 7 6.23 32.75 -24.01
CA MET A 7 7.49 32.01 -24.11
C MET A 7 7.25 30.50 -24.21
N PHE A 8 6.24 29.97 -23.52
CA PHE A 8 5.94 28.55 -23.45
C PHE A 8 4.48 28.23 -23.81
N PRO A 9 4.06 28.49 -25.08
CA PRO A 9 2.66 28.34 -25.49
C PRO A 9 2.15 26.90 -25.38
N GLY A 10 3.03 25.89 -25.47
CA GLY A 10 2.68 24.47 -25.34
C GLY A 10 2.18 24.05 -23.96
N VAL A 11 2.49 24.84 -22.91
CA VAL A 11 2.05 24.59 -21.52
C VAL A 11 1.27 25.76 -20.94
N ALA A 12 0.74 26.63 -21.80
CA ALA A 12 -0.17 27.71 -21.38
C ALA A 12 -1.32 27.15 -20.52
N HIS A 13 -1.91 26.03 -20.95
CA HIS A 13 -2.72 25.15 -20.12
C HIS A 13 -1.93 23.86 -19.90
N PHE A 14 -1.94 23.36 -18.67
CA PHE A 14 -1.20 22.14 -18.31
C PHE A 14 -1.89 21.45 -17.14
N HIS A 15 -3.17 21.19 -17.32
CA HIS A 15 -4.04 20.64 -16.28
C HIS A 15 -3.68 19.19 -15.98
N THR A 16 -3.85 18.79 -14.73
CA THR A 16 -3.64 17.41 -14.31
C THR A 16 -4.98 16.74 -14.09
N LEU A 17 -5.20 15.58 -14.70
CA LEU A 17 -6.32 14.70 -14.35
C LEU A 17 -5.83 13.60 -13.42
N ARG A 18 -6.64 13.33 -12.40
CA ARG A 18 -6.45 12.19 -11.50
C ARG A 18 -7.40 11.10 -11.96
N VAL A 19 -6.88 9.93 -12.27
CA VAL A 19 -7.65 8.77 -12.68
C VAL A 19 -7.55 7.73 -11.57
N ASN A 20 -8.70 7.23 -11.12
CA ASN A 20 -8.76 6.33 -9.96
C ASN A 20 -8.07 4.99 -10.27
N GLN A 21 -7.12 4.55 -9.44
CA GLN A 21 -6.35 3.33 -9.71
C GLN A 21 -7.04 2.07 -9.15
N PRO A 22 -6.85 0.88 -9.76
CA PRO A 22 -7.23 -0.37 -9.12
C PRO A 22 -6.47 -0.59 -7.79
N SER A 23 -7.16 -1.17 -6.80
CA SER A 23 -6.59 -1.51 -5.48
C SER A 23 -5.32 -2.36 -5.62
N GLY A 24 -4.24 -1.95 -4.93
CA GLY A 24 -2.92 -2.60 -5.04
C GLY A 24 -2.16 -2.37 -6.34
N LYS A 25 -2.70 -1.58 -7.29
CA LYS A 25 -2.03 -1.15 -8.53
C LYS A 25 -1.63 -2.31 -9.45
N TYR A 26 -2.47 -3.35 -9.51
CA TYR A 26 -2.31 -4.43 -10.48
C TYR A 26 -2.93 -4.00 -11.81
N TYR A 27 -2.21 -4.28 -12.90
CA TYR A 27 -2.63 -3.89 -14.25
C TYR A 27 -2.39 -5.02 -15.24
N THR A 28 -3.20 -5.04 -16.29
CA THR A 28 -2.86 -5.75 -17.53
C THR A 28 -2.19 -4.79 -18.50
N SER A 29 -1.32 -5.32 -19.36
CA SER A 29 -0.68 -4.50 -20.39
C SER A 29 -1.69 -3.94 -21.41
N ASP A 30 -2.80 -4.63 -21.65
CA ASP A 30 -3.90 -4.17 -22.50
C ASP A 30 -4.51 -2.87 -21.96
N TYR A 31 -4.90 -2.86 -20.68
CA TYR A 31 -5.50 -1.71 -20.04
C TYR A 31 -4.55 -0.49 -20.03
N LEU A 32 -3.26 -0.69 -19.69
CA LEU A 32 -2.29 0.41 -19.70
C LEU A 32 -2.05 0.96 -21.11
N ARG A 33 -2.02 0.12 -22.15
CA ARG A 33 -1.89 0.60 -23.54
C ARG A 33 -3.08 1.47 -23.94
N LYS A 34 -4.30 1.06 -23.61
CA LYS A 34 -5.50 1.86 -23.87
C LYS A 34 -5.47 3.23 -23.17
N LEU A 35 -5.00 3.29 -21.93
CA LEU A 35 -4.78 4.57 -21.23
C LEU A 35 -3.71 5.42 -21.92
N CYS A 36 -2.62 4.81 -22.39
CA CYS A 36 -1.58 5.51 -23.14
C CYS A 36 -2.11 6.05 -24.47
N ASP A 37 -2.87 5.25 -25.25
CA ASP A 37 -3.43 5.67 -26.54
C ASP A 37 -4.36 6.90 -26.36
N LEU A 38 -5.22 6.87 -25.34
CA LEU A 38 -6.06 8.01 -24.98
C LEU A 38 -5.24 9.24 -24.59
N TRP A 39 -4.24 9.06 -23.74
CA TRP A 39 -3.45 10.17 -23.19
C TRP A 39 -2.44 10.76 -24.16
N GLU A 40 -1.92 9.96 -25.09
CA GLU A 40 -1.09 10.41 -26.21
C GLU A 40 -1.92 11.27 -27.17
N PHE A 41 -3.17 10.88 -27.45
CA PHE A 41 -4.03 11.63 -28.35
C PHE A 41 -4.57 12.94 -27.74
N ARG A 42 -4.98 12.92 -26.47
CA ARG A 42 -5.71 14.05 -25.83
C ARG A 42 -4.93 14.80 -24.76
N GLY A 43 -3.71 14.37 -24.46
CA GLY A 43 -2.87 14.92 -23.39
C GLY A 43 -1.47 15.26 -23.86
N SER A 44 -0.55 15.36 -22.90
CA SER A 44 0.87 15.63 -23.14
C SER A 44 1.69 14.37 -23.43
N GLY A 45 1.13 13.18 -23.22
CA GLY A 45 1.87 11.92 -23.14
C GLY A 45 2.68 11.73 -21.85
N LEU A 46 2.69 12.69 -20.92
CA LEU A 46 3.43 12.61 -19.64
C LEU A 46 2.52 12.13 -18.51
N THR A 47 3.04 11.27 -17.64
CA THR A 47 2.29 10.74 -16.50
C THR A 47 3.10 10.74 -15.20
N ASN A 48 2.42 10.62 -14.06
CA ASN A 48 3.02 10.05 -12.86
C ASN A 48 2.32 8.72 -12.53
N MET A 49 3.12 7.67 -12.38
CA MET A 49 2.68 6.32 -12.02
C MET A 49 3.31 5.96 -10.67
N HIS A 50 2.76 6.42 -9.55
CA HIS A 50 1.44 7.04 -9.33
C HIS A 50 1.56 8.35 -8.54
N GLY A 51 0.45 9.08 -8.41
CA GLY A 51 0.33 10.15 -7.43
C GLY A 51 0.46 9.62 -6.00
N ALA A 52 0.96 10.46 -5.08
CA ALA A 52 1.20 10.04 -3.70
C ALA A 52 -0.06 9.61 -2.93
N THR A 53 -1.27 9.97 -3.37
CA THR A 53 -2.50 9.45 -2.75
C THR A 53 -2.81 8.04 -3.26
N GLY A 54 -2.64 7.80 -4.56
CA GLY A 54 -2.88 6.52 -5.23
C GLY A 54 -3.09 6.67 -6.74
N ASP A 55 -3.66 7.80 -7.16
CA ASP A 55 -4.17 8.04 -8.51
C ASP A 55 -3.14 7.78 -9.62
N ILE A 56 -3.61 7.29 -10.77
CA ILE A 56 -2.90 7.51 -12.03
C ILE A 56 -2.98 9.00 -12.36
N VAL A 57 -1.85 9.60 -12.71
CA VAL A 57 -1.77 11.04 -12.97
C VAL A 57 -1.52 11.27 -14.45
N PHE A 58 -2.51 11.81 -15.13
CA PHE A 58 -2.41 12.35 -16.49
C PHE A 58 -1.93 13.80 -16.40
N LEU A 59 -0.66 14.04 -16.71
CA LEU A 59 0.05 15.28 -16.39
C LEU A 59 0.11 16.21 -17.61
N GLY A 60 -0.87 17.11 -17.72
CA GLY A 60 -0.86 18.17 -18.71
C GLY A 60 -1.82 17.93 -19.88
N THR A 61 -2.93 18.65 -19.86
CA THR A 61 -3.79 18.86 -21.03
C THR A 61 -4.41 20.26 -20.99
N ARG A 62 -5.23 20.57 -21.99
CA ARG A 62 -5.97 21.83 -22.12
C ARG A 62 -7.40 21.68 -21.60
N THR A 63 -8.07 22.81 -21.37
CA THR A 63 -9.41 22.81 -20.77
C THR A 63 -10.43 22.10 -21.67
N GLU A 64 -10.29 22.28 -22.98
CA GLU A 64 -11.23 21.77 -23.98
C GLU A 64 -11.18 20.24 -24.12
N GLN A 65 -10.15 19.59 -23.59
CA GLN A 65 -9.99 18.13 -23.63
C GLN A 65 -10.54 17.43 -22.39
N LEU A 66 -10.92 18.16 -21.32
CA LEU A 66 -11.27 17.54 -20.05
C LEU A 66 -12.49 16.61 -20.16
N GLU A 67 -13.59 17.11 -20.73
CA GLU A 67 -14.83 16.33 -20.92
C GLU A 67 -14.62 15.21 -21.94
N GLU A 68 -13.82 15.45 -22.98
CA GLU A 68 -13.47 14.46 -23.99
C GLU A 68 -12.72 13.27 -23.38
N ILE A 69 -11.71 13.55 -22.54
CA ILE A 69 -10.97 12.51 -21.83
C ILE A 69 -11.89 11.78 -20.85
N PHE A 70 -12.73 12.51 -20.12
CA PHE A 70 -13.67 11.91 -19.16
C PHE A 70 -14.69 10.99 -19.85
N TYR A 71 -15.21 11.41 -21.00
CA TYR A 71 -16.12 10.60 -21.81
C TYR A 71 -15.46 9.29 -22.25
N GLU A 72 -14.23 9.34 -22.79
CA GLU A 72 -13.48 8.16 -23.21
C GLU A 72 -13.16 7.22 -22.04
N LEU A 73 -12.70 7.78 -20.90
CA LEU A 73 -12.43 7.01 -19.69
C LEU A 73 -13.68 6.24 -19.23
N THR A 74 -14.83 6.89 -19.19
CA THR A 74 -16.07 6.30 -18.66
C THR A 74 -16.76 5.36 -19.66
N HIS A 75 -16.90 5.76 -20.93
CA HIS A 75 -17.69 5.01 -21.92
C HIS A 75 -16.90 3.89 -22.57
N ASN A 76 -15.58 4.01 -22.70
CA ASN A 76 -14.76 3.04 -23.42
C ASN A 76 -13.79 2.26 -22.52
N LEU A 77 -13.42 2.80 -21.34
CA LEU A 77 -12.47 2.17 -20.43
C LEU A 77 -13.06 1.78 -19.07
N GLU A 78 -14.34 2.05 -18.83
CA GLU A 78 -15.05 1.77 -17.56
C GLU A 78 -14.28 2.30 -16.35
N GLN A 79 -13.71 3.49 -16.50
CA GLN A 79 -12.77 4.08 -15.55
C GLN A 79 -13.22 5.48 -15.14
N ASP A 80 -13.19 5.74 -13.83
CA ASP A 80 -13.55 7.04 -13.27
C ASP A 80 -12.32 7.86 -12.84
N LEU A 81 -12.56 9.14 -12.56
CA LEU A 81 -11.61 10.07 -11.99
C LEU A 81 -11.37 9.81 -10.50
N GLY A 82 -10.23 10.29 -10.02
CA GLY A 82 -9.89 10.33 -8.61
C GLY A 82 -10.34 11.61 -7.91
N GLY A 83 -10.18 11.65 -6.58
CA GLY A 83 -10.66 12.76 -5.74
C GLY A 83 -9.71 13.96 -5.62
N SER A 84 -10.27 15.17 -5.61
CA SER A 84 -9.57 16.42 -5.24
C SER A 84 -10.53 17.48 -4.70
N GLY A 85 -10.06 18.34 -3.78
CA GLY A 85 -10.92 19.34 -3.10
C GLY A 85 -11.20 19.00 -1.63
N SER A 86 -12.29 19.53 -1.08
CA SER A 86 -12.76 19.26 0.30
C SER A 86 -13.76 18.11 0.32
N ASN A 87 -13.26 16.92 0.00
CA ASN A 87 -13.98 15.66 -0.19
C ASN A 87 -13.16 14.48 0.36
N LEU A 88 -13.75 13.29 0.30
CA LEU A 88 -12.98 12.05 0.29
C LEU A 88 -12.01 12.08 -0.91
N ARG A 89 -10.76 11.72 -0.67
CA ARG A 89 -9.77 11.49 -1.73
C ARG A 89 -9.68 10.00 -2.01
N THR A 90 -9.16 9.69 -3.18
CA THR A 90 -8.91 8.33 -3.66
C THR A 90 -8.28 7.44 -2.57
N PRO A 91 -9.01 6.42 -2.10
CA PRO A 91 -8.47 5.47 -1.14
C PRO A 91 -7.33 4.64 -1.75
N ALA A 92 -6.44 4.12 -0.92
CA ALA A 92 -5.35 3.25 -1.35
C ALA A 92 -5.02 2.19 -0.30
N ALA A 93 -4.74 0.98 -0.78
CA ALA A 93 -4.33 -0.16 0.04
C ALA A 93 -2.88 -0.57 -0.22
N CYS A 94 -2.28 -1.28 0.73
CA CYS A 94 -1.15 -2.15 0.43
C CYS A 94 -1.61 -3.32 -0.47
N LEU A 95 -0.68 -4.18 -0.88
CA LEU A 95 -1.02 -5.32 -1.74
C LEU A 95 -1.82 -6.43 -1.04
N GLY A 96 -1.95 -6.38 0.29
CA GLY A 96 -2.81 -7.30 1.05
C GLY A 96 -2.48 -8.77 0.84
N GLU A 97 -3.51 -9.60 0.90
CA GLU A 97 -3.40 -11.05 0.75
C GLU A 97 -3.05 -11.52 -0.67
N SER A 98 -3.09 -10.64 -1.69
CA SER A 98 -2.71 -11.03 -3.06
C SER A 98 -1.27 -11.54 -3.16
N ARG A 99 -0.37 -11.09 -2.27
CA ARG A 99 1.03 -11.50 -2.27
C ARG A 99 1.77 -11.24 -0.94
N CYS A 100 1.06 -11.18 0.19
CA CYS A 100 1.69 -11.08 1.51
C CYS A 100 1.04 -12.06 2.49
N GLU A 101 1.87 -12.90 3.09
CA GLU A 101 1.51 -13.88 4.10
C GLU A 101 1.20 -13.29 5.48
N TRP A 102 1.35 -11.96 5.63
CA TRP A 102 1.08 -11.22 6.86
C TRP A 102 -0.23 -10.42 6.83
N ALA A 103 -0.96 -10.43 5.72
CA ALA A 103 -2.22 -9.72 5.62
C ALA A 103 -3.25 -10.32 6.57
N CYS A 104 -3.77 -9.50 7.49
CA CYS A 104 -4.79 -9.92 8.47
C CYS A 104 -6.23 -9.76 7.95
N TYR A 105 -6.41 -9.15 6.77
CA TYR A 105 -7.69 -9.00 6.08
C TYR A 105 -7.45 -8.65 4.60
N ASP A 106 -8.50 -8.77 3.78
CA ASP A 106 -8.45 -8.33 2.38
C ASP A 106 -8.49 -6.79 2.29
N THR A 107 -7.29 -6.20 2.25
CA THR A 107 -7.12 -4.75 2.14
C THR A 107 -7.60 -4.20 0.80
N GLN A 108 -7.47 -4.98 -0.27
CA GLN A 108 -7.76 -4.52 -1.62
C GLN A 108 -9.28 -4.47 -1.84
N GLU A 109 -9.99 -5.48 -1.35
CA GLU A 109 -11.45 -5.54 -1.38
C GLU A 109 -12.06 -4.44 -0.53
N MET A 110 -11.62 -4.25 0.72
CA MET A 110 -12.11 -3.16 1.56
C MET A 110 -11.87 -1.79 0.90
N CYS A 111 -10.69 -1.60 0.30
CA CYS A 111 -10.38 -0.37 -0.44
C CYS A 111 -11.30 -0.17 -1.63
N HIS A 112 -11.61 -1.23 -2.39
CA HIS A 112 -12.49 -1.16 -3.54
C HIS A 112 -13.94 -0.85 -3.12
N GLN A 113 -14.48 -1.63 -2.17
CA GLN A 113 -15.85 -1.48 -1.68
C GLN A 113 -16.11 -0.08 -1.11
N LEU A 114 -15.22 0.43 -0.24
CA LEU A 114 -15.39 1.78 0.31
C LEU A 114 -15.15 2.90 -0.70
N THR A 115 -14.37 2.65 -1.76
CA THR A 115 -14.24 3.61 -2.86
C THR A 115 -15.55 3.69 -3.65
N ASN A 116 -16.23 2.57 -3.87
CA ASN A 116 -17.50 2.51 -4.60
C ASN A 116 -18.68 3.02 -3.76
N GLU A 117 -18.72 2.67 -2.47
CA GLU A 117 -19.77 3.10 -1.53
C GLU A 117 -19.81 4.62 -1.40
N TYR A 118 -18.65 5.26 -1.26
CA TYR A 118 -18.51 6.70 -1.01
C TYR A 118 -18.13 7.50 -2.26
N GLN A 119 -18.63 7.09 -3.44
CA GLN A 119 -18.38 7.79 -4.70
C GLN A 119 -18.89 9.24 -4.66
N ASP A 120 -20.06 9.49 -4.06
CA ASP A 120 -20.60 10.85 -3.96
C ASP A 120 -19.66 11.76 -3.15
N GLU A 121 -19.23 11.30 -1.98
CA GLU A 121 -18.32 12.03 -1.11
C GLU A 121 -16.93 12.19 -1.71
N LEU A 122 -16.53 11.35 -2.68
CA LEU A 122 -15.28 11.47 -3.43
C LEU A 122 -15.40 12.50 -4.56
N HIS A 123 -16.48 12.47 -5.33
CA HIS A 123 -16.66 13.32 -6.52
C HIS A 123 -17.23 14.70 -6.21
N ARG A 124 -18.00 14.85 -5.12
CA ARG A 124 -18.72 16.09 -4.78
C ARG A 124 -18.26 16.62 -3.41
N PRO A 125 -17.42 17.68 -3.38
CA PRO A 125 -16.93 18.27 -2.14
C PRO A 125 -18.04 18.70 -1.17
N ALA A 126 -18.27 17.88 -0.14
CA ALA A 126 -19.27 18.09 0.90
C ALA A 126 -18.68 18.23 2.32
N PHE A 127 -17.36 18.10 2.46
CA PHE A 127 -16.68 18.13 3.76
C PHE A 127 -16.05 19.51 4.05
N PRO A 128 -15.79 19.84 5.33
CA PRO A 128 -15.06 21.06 5.68
C PRO A 128 -13.66 21.12 5.06
N TYR A 129 -13.00 19.97 4.92
CA TYR A 129 -11.71 19.88 4.25
C TYR A 129 -11.48 18.48 3.63
N LYS A 130 -10.26 18.21 3.15
CA LYS A 130 -9.91 16.91 2.55
C LYS A 130 -10.01 15.79 3.61
N PHE A 131 -10.44 14.61 3.17
CA PHE A 131 -10.44 13.39 3.99
C PHE A 131 -9.85 12.22 3.20
N LYS A 132 -9.14 11.30 3.84
CA LYS A 132 -8.46 10.18 3.18
C LYS A 132 -8.65 8.89 3.94
N PHE A 133 -8.88 7.81 3.19
CA PHE A 133 -8.76 6.43 3.67
C PHE A 133 -7.47 5.80 3.17
N LYS A 134 -6.84 4.97 4.02
CA LYS A 134 -5.78 4.04 3.62
C LYS A 134 -5.85 2.75 4.43
N PHE A 135 -5.47 1.65 3.78
CA PHE A 135 -5.65 0.28 4.29
C PHE A 135 -4.32 -0.47 4.30
N ASP A 136 -3.83 -0.80 5.48
CA ASP A 136 -2.62 -1.60 5.70
C ASP A 136 -2.99 -2.96 6.30
N GLY A 137 -2.57 -4.04 5.65
CA GLY A 137 -2.93 -5.40 6.06
C GLY A 137 -2.29 -5.86 7.38
N CYS A 138 -1.25 -5.16 7.83
CA CYS A 138 -0.58 -5.41 9.11
C CYS A 138 0.16 -4.14 9.60
N PRO A 139 0.70 -4.13 10.83
CA PRO A 139 1.39 -2.96 11.40
C PRO A 139 2.68 -2.52 10.70
N ASN A 140 3.20 -3.27 9.72
CA ASN A 140 4.35 -2.84 8.92
C ASN A 140 4.06 -1.58 8.08
N GLY A 141 2.79 -1.29 7.77
CA GLY A 141 2.41 0.01 7.23
C GLY A 141 2.89 0.27 5.79
N CYS A 142 2.83 -0.72 4.90
CA CYS A 142 3.37 -0.62 3.53
C CYS A 142 2.72 0.48 2.66
N VAL A 143 1.47 0.87 2.90
CA VAL A 143 0.85 2.06 2.27
C VAL A 143 0.95 3.32 3.14
N ALA A 144 1.52 3.18 4.34
CA ALA A 144 1.72 4.20 5.36
C ALA A 144 0.41 4.90 5.75
N ALA A 145 -0.63 4.13 6.02
CA ALA A 145 -1.95 4.63 6.38
C ALA A 145 -1.88 5.60 7.57
N ILE A 146 -1.24 5.18 8.67
CA ILE A 146 -1.14 5.97 9.91
C ILE A 146 -0.58 7.39 9.72
N ALA A 147 0.25 7.60 8.70
CA ALA A 147 0.92 8.87 8.46
C ALA A 147 0.30 9.69 7.30
N ARG A 148 -0.50 9.06 6.43
CA ARG A 148 -0.93 9.64 5.13
C ARG A 148 -2.43 9.50 4.86
N SER A 149 -3.22 9.15 5.87
CA SER A 149 -4.68 9.19 5.82
C SER A 149 -5.27 9.81 7.09
N ASP A 150 -6.48 10.35 6.95
CA ASP A 150 -7.24 10.90 8.07
C ASP A 150 -7.91 9.77 8.88
N MET A 151 -8.26 8.68 8.20
CA MET A 151 -8.68 7.42 8.82
C MET A 151 -7.81 6.28 8.27
N ALA A 152 -7.12 5.60 9.19
CA ALA A 152 -6.19 4.52 8.89
C ALA A 152 -6.78 3.19 9.38
N PHE A 153 -6.85 2.22 8.47
CA PHE A 153 -7.27 0.86 8.77
C PHE A 153 -6.02 0.00 8.77
N ILE A 154 -5.67 -0.60 9.92
CA ILE A 154 -4.43 -1.37 10.09
C ILE A 154 -4.79 -2.73 10.69
N GLY A 155 -4.51 -3.78 9.93
CA GLY A 155 -4.82 -5.16 10.29
C GLY A 155 -3.99 -5.63 11.49
N THR A 156 -4.58 -6.51 12.28
CA THR A 156 -3.94 -7.24 13.38
C THR A 156 -4.72 -8.54 13.61
N TRP A 157 -4.15 -9.42 14.42
CA TRP A 157 -4.84 -10.57 15.01
C TRP A 157 -5.02 -10.34 16.53
N ARG A 158 -5.86 -11.14 17.18
CA ARG A 158 -6.09 -11.09 18.63
C ARG A 158 -5.68 -12.35 19.39
N ASP A 159 -5.49 -13.46 18.67
CA ASP A 159 -5.03 -14.74 19.19
C ASP A 159 -3.49 -14.84 19.21
N GLU A 160 -2.97 -16.06 19.25
CA GLU A 160 -1.56 -16.33 19.45
C GLU A 160 -0.75 -16.31 18.15
N ILE A 161 0.50 -15.86 18.24
CA ILE A 161 1.48 -16.08 17.16
C ILE A 161 1.68 -17.60 17.01
N ARG A 162 1.57 -18.09 15.78
CA ARG A 162 1.80 -19.50 15.46
C ARG A 162 3.29 -19.74 15.29
N ILE A 163 3.83 -20.71 16.02
CA ILE A 163 5.26 -21.03 16.05
C ILE A 163 5.52 -22.43 15.48
N ASP A 164 6.36 -22.50 14.46
CA ASP A 164 6.95 -23.75 13.96
C ASP A 164 8.36 -23.91 14.54
N GLN A 165 8.49 -24.82 15.52
CA GLN A 165 9.76 -25.02 16.24
C GLN A 165 10.85 -25.67 15.37
N GLU A 166 10.48 -26.44 14.35
CA GLU A 166 11.46 -27.01 13.41
C GLU A 166 12.07 -25.89 12.56
N ALA A 167 11.23 -24.97 12.07
CA ALA A 167 11.71 -23.79 11.37
C ALA A 167 12.53 -22.86 12.28
N VAL A 168 12.16 -22.69 13.57
CA VAL A 168 13.00 -21.98 14.57
C VAL A 168 14.39 -22.60 14.63
N ALA A 169 14.49 -23.92 14.76
CA ALA A 169 15.78 -24.63 14.77
C ALA A 169 16.56 -24.42 13.45
N GLY A 170 15.88 -24.41 12.30
CA GLY A 170 16.48 -24.10 11.00
C GLY A 170 17.07 -22.68 10.90
N TYR A 171 16.47 -21.68 11.55
CA TYR A 171 17.08 -20.34 11.68
C TYR A 171 18.32 -20.36 12.58
N VAL A 172 18.22 -20.96 13.77
CA VAL A 172 19.34 -21.06 14.72
C VAL A 172 20.52 -21.84 14.13
N GLY A 173 20.24 -22.88 13.35
CA GLY A 173 21.24 -23.68 12.62
C GLY A 173 21.79 -23.02 11.35
N GLY A 174 21.24 -21.88 10.93
CA GLY A 174 21.71 -21.11 9.76
C GLY A 174 21.23 -21.61 8.39
N GLU A 175 20.34 -22.61 8.38
CA GLU A 175 19.68 -23.14 7.17
C GLU A 175 18.73 -22.11 6.57
N LEU A 176 18.02 -21.37 7.43
CA LEU A 176 17.11 -20.30 7.05
C LEU A 176 17.76 -18.94 7.29
N LYS A 177 17.64 -18.03 6.31
CA LYS A 177 18.20 -16.67 6.42
C LYS A 177 17.22 -15.74 7.13
N PRO A 178 17.66 -14.99 8.16
CA PRO A 178 16.80 -14.04 8.85
C PRO A 178 16.29 -12.96 7.90
N ASN A 179 15.08 -12.47 8.19
CA ASN A 179 14.41 -11.40 7.47
C ASN A 179 14.30 -11.64 5.96
N GLY A 180 14.05 -12.89 5.56
CA GLY A 180 14.00 -13.30 4.15
C GLY A 180 15.30 -13.05 3.37
N GLY A 181 16.44 -12.87 4.05
CA GLY A 181 17.71 -12.51 3.42
C GLY A 181 17.87 -11.02 3.11
N ALA A 182 17.03 -10.13 3.67
CA ALA A 182 17.08 -8.68 3.42
C ALA A 182 18.45 -8.03 3.68
N HIS A 183 19.28 -8.66 4.53
CA HIS A 183 20.59 -8.15 4.93
C HIS A 183 21.79 -8.88 4.29
N ALA A 184 21.54 -9.74 3.29
CA ALA A 184 22.59 -10.58 2.67
C ALA A 184 23.72 -9.80 1.97
N GLY A 185 23.53 -8.50 1.72
CA GLY A 185 24.54 -7.62 1.12
C GLY A 185 25.70 -7.22 2.04
N ARG A 186 25.68 -7.62 3.32
CA ARG A 186 26.76 -7.37 4.29
C ARG A 186 26.92 -8.58 5.22
N ASP A 187 28.15 -8.84 5.64
CA ASP A 187 28.43 -9.81 6.70
C ASP A 187 28.09 -9.22 8.08
N TRP A 188 27.08 -9.80 8.72
CA TRP A 188 26.64 -9.47 10.08
C TRP A 188 27.00 -10.57 11.09
N GLY A 189 27.68 -11.62 10.65
CA GLY A 189 27.87 -12.86 11.40
C GLY A 189 26.70 -13.84 11.26
N PRO A 190 26.79 -15.01 11.91
CA PRO A 190 25.69 -15.96 11.98
C PRO A 190 24.51 -15.38 12.77
N PHE A 191 23.29 -15.83 12.43
CA PHE A 191 22.08 -15.42 13.11
C PHE A 191 22.14 -15.74 14.62
N ASP A 192 21.82 -14.76 15.45
CA ASP A 192 21.74 -14.88 16.89
C ASP A 192 20.32 -14.53 17.36
N ILE A 193 19.50 -15.55 17.63
CA ILE A 193 18.09 -15.37 18.01
C ILE A 193 17.92 -14.53 19.29
N GLN A 194 18.89 -14.58 20.21
CA GLN A 194 18.85 -13.76 21.42
C GLN A 194 19.00 -12.29 21.05
N LYS A 195 20.05 -11.94 20.30
CA LYS A 195 20.37 -10.54 19.97
C LYS A 195 19.45 -9.90 18.93
N GLU A 196 18.93 -10.70 18.01
CA GLU A 196 18.21 -10.23 16.83
C GLU A 196 16.69 -10.31 16.98
N VAL A 197 16.17 -11.18 17.86
CA VAL A 197 14.72 -11.34 18.09
C VAL A 197 14.35 -11.03 19.54
N ILE A 198 14.91 -11.76 20.50
CA ILE A 198 14.44 -11.72 21.90
C ILE A 198 14.77 -10.38 22.56
N ASP A 199 16.03 -9.94 22.50
CA ASP A 199 16.50 -8.66 23.05
C ASP A 199 15.90 -7.44 22.32
N ARG A 200 15.25 -7.68 21.18
CA ARG A 200 14.58 -6.66 20.35
C ARG A 200 13.07 -6.65 20.51
N CYS A 201 12.49 -7.63 21.20
CA CYS A 201 11.07 -7.65 21.51
C CYS A 201 10.74 -6.45 22.42
N PRO A 202 9.87 -5.51 22.00
CA PRO A 202 9.64 -4.27 22.73
C PRO A 202 9.00 -4.47 24.11
N THR A 203 8.29 -5.59 24.31
CA THR A 203 7.65 -5.93 25.59
C THR A 203 8.37 -7.03 26.35
N GLN A 204 9.52 -7.49 25.86
CA GLN A 204 10.32 -8.55 26.49
C GLN A 204 9.50 -9.83 26.79
N CYS A 205 8.52 -10.15 25.94
CA CYS A 205 7.58 -11.25 26.15
C CYS A 205 8.02 -12.59 25.52
N MET A 206 9.27 -12.69 25.07
CA MET A 206 9.81 -13.85 24.35
C MET A 206 11.03 -14.43 25.09
N TRP A 207 11.21 -15.75 25.06
CA TRP A 207 12.40 -16.42 25.61
C TRP A 207 12.65 -17.77 24.93
N MET A 208 13.86 -18.31 25.07
CA MET A 208 14.17 -19.69 24.72
C MET A 208 14.08 -20.59 25.96
N GLU A 209 13.46 -21.75 25.82
CA GLU A 209 13.40 -22.78 26.86
C GLU A 209 13.56 -24.15 26.19
N ASP A 210 14.56 -24.93 26.62
CA ASP A 210 14.87 -26.24 26.06
C ASP A 210 14.99 -26.28 24.53
N GLY A 211 15.60 -25.23 23.95
CA GLY A 211 15.77 -25.09 22.50
C GLY A 211 14.51 -24.71 21.73
N LYS A 212 13.40 -24.40 22.43
CA LYS A 212 12.14 -23.95 21.85
C LYS A 212 11.88 -22.48 22.13
N LEU A 213 11.37 -21.77 21.13
CA LEU A 213 10.96 -20.38 21.29
C LEU A 213 9.58 -20.31 21.96
N GLN A 214 9.47 -19.51 23.02
CA GLN A 214 8.24 -19.23 23.74
C GLN A 214 7.84 -17.76 23.57
N ILE A 215 6.53 -17.50 23.55
CA ILE A 215 5.97 -16.14 23.46
C ILE A 215 4.80 -16.04 24.44
N ASN A 216 4.88 -15.11 25.39
CA ASN A 216 3.72 -14.71 26.18
C ASN A 216 2.84 -13.75 25.36
N ASN A 217 1.92 -14.31 24.56
CA ASN A 217 1.07 -13.55 23.64
C ASN A 217 0.22 -12.48 24.33
N LYS A 218 -0.13 -12.66 25.61
CA LYS A 218 -0.88 -11.67 26.40
C LYS A 218 -0.14 -10.34 26.53
N GLU A 219 1.18 -10.37 26.56
CA GLU A 219 2.05 -9.19 26.65
C GLU A 219 2.61 -8.75 25.28
N CYS A 220 2.20 -9.42 24.20
CA CYS A 220 2.63 -9.07 22.84
C CYS A 220 1.81 -7.88 22.30
N THR A 221 2.51 -6.85 21.85
CA THR A 221 1.91 -5.68 21.17
C THR A 221 1.79 -5.83 19.66
N ARG A 222 2.11 -7.02 19.12
CA ARG A 222 1.99 -7.37 17.69
C ARG A 222 2.76 -6.41 16.77
N CYS A 223 3.95 -6.00 17.21
CA CYS A 223 4.83 -5.07 16.49
C CYS A 223 5.46 -5.62 15.18
N MET A 224 5.12 -6.85 14.77
CA MET A 224 5.68 -7.58 13.62
C MET A 224 7.17 -7.96 13.67
N HIS A 225 8.01 -7.39 14.55
CA HIS A 225 9.47 -7.61 14.54
C HIS A 225 9.89 -9.08 14.41
N CYS A 226 9.41 -9.95 15.30
CA CYS A 226 9.78 -11.36 15.29
C CYS A 226 9.29 -12.09 14.03
N ILE A 227 8.06 -11.82 13.56
CA ILE A 227 7.51 -12.36 12.32
C ILE A 227 8.33 -11.89 11.11
N ASN A 228 8.70 -10.61 11.07
CA ASN A 228 9.53 -10.04 10.02
C ASN A 228 10.92 -10.71 9.97
N VAL A 229 11.54 -10.98 11.13
CA VAL A 229 12.86 -11.65 11.20
C VAL A 229 12.76 -13.14 10.87
N MET A 230 11.69 -13.83 11.27
CA MET A 230 11.55 -15.28 11.11
C MET A 230 10.25 -15.69 10.39
N PRO A 231 9.99 -15.21 9.17
CA PRO A 231 8.68 -15.36 8.50
C PRO A 231 8.31 -16.81 8.18
N ARG A 232 9.30 -17.71 8.09
CA ARG A 232 9.05 -19.14 7.87
C ARG A 232 8.71 -19.90 9.15
N ALA A 233 8.98 -19.33 10.32
CA ALA A 233 8.76 -19.97 11.61
C ALA A 233 7.62 -19.33 12.41
N LEU A 234 7.42 -18.02 12.26
CA LEU A 234 6.43 -17.25 13.00
C LEU A 234 5.39 -16.70 12.03
N ARG A 235 4.12 -16.97 12.30
CA ARG A 235 2.99 -16.48 11.50
C ARG A 235 2.03 -15.68 12.36
N ILE A 236 1.28 -14.78 11.71
CA ILE A 236 0.15 -14.06 12.32
C ILE A 236 -0.84 -15.06 12.93
N GLY A 237 -1.70 -14.61 13.85
CA GLY A 237 -2.82 -15.41 14.35
C GLY A 237 -3.90 -15.68 13.28
N ASN A 238 -5.01 -16.28 13.67
CA ASN A 238 -6.13 -16.61 12.79
C ASN A 238 -7.43 -15.82 13.10
N ASP A 239 -7.43 -14.90 14.08
CA ASP A 239 -8.67 -14.37 14.70
C ASP A 239 -8.77 -12.85 14.89
#